data_AF-A0A6B3EFG0-F1
#
_entry.id   AF-A0A6B3EFG0-F1
#
_cell.length_a   1.000
_cell.length_b   1.000
_cell.length_c   1.000
_cell.angle_alpha   90.00
_cell.angle_beta   90.00
_cell.angle_gamma   90.00
#
_symmetry.space_group_name_H-M   'P 1'
#
loop_
_entity.id
_entity.type
_entity.pdbx_description
1 polymer ?
#
loop_
_entity_poly.entity_id
_entity_poly.type
_entity_poly.pdbx_seq_one_letter_code
_entity_poly.pdbx_strand_id
1 'polypeptide(L)'
;SALPAIAAAVESMPADAKGDVFIEVADAAEEQKLDVPAGVNLTWLHRGERPAGEALVAAVRTVECDPATVQVFVHGEAGFVKDLRRHLRLDRGITRDRLSISGYWRLGHNEDGWQA
;
A
#
# COMPACT_ATOMS: atom_id res chain seq x y z
N SER A 1 4.63 -3.99 -11.75
CA SER A 1 4.89 -3.60 -10.34
C SER A 1 4.08 -2.35 -10.00
N ALA A 2 3.88 -2.01 -8.72
CA ALA A 2 3.07 -0.86 -8.27
C ALA A 2 3.90 0.37 -7.82
N LEU A 3 5.22 0.23 -7.69
CA LEU A 3 6.10 1.23 -7.10
C LEU A 3 6.08 2.59 -7.84
N PRO A 4 6.11 2.67 -9.18
CA PRO A 4 6.04 3.97 -9.86
C PRO A 4 4.76 4.76 -9.56
N ALA A 5 3.62 4.07 -9.41
CA ALA A 5 2.36 4.73 -9.07
C ALA A 5 2.34 5.23 -7.62
N ILE A 6 2.95 4.48 -6.68
CA ILE A 6 3.09 4.89 -5.29
C ILE A 6 4.05 6.08 -5.18
N ALA A 7 5.18 6.05 -5.87
CA ALA A 7 6.14 7.15 -5.92
C ALA A 7 5.47 8.45 -6.39
N ALA A 8 4.78 8.41 -7.54
CA ALA A 8 4.05 9.55 -8.05
C ALA A 8 2.98 10.07 -7.08
N ALA A 9 2.26 9.17 -6.39
CA ALA A 9 1.27 9.57 -5.39
C ALA A 9 1.92 10.28 -4.20
N VAL A 10 3.03 9.74 -3.68
CA VAL A 10 3.80 10.32 -2.57
C VAL A 10 4.40 11.67 -2.92
N GLU A 11 5.01 11.80 -4.10
CA GLU A 11 5.61 13.05 -4.58
C GLU A 11 4.57 14.15 -4.84
N SER A 12 3.32 13.76 -5.13
CA SER A 12 2.21 14.70 -5.31
C SER A 12 1.56 15.17 -4.00
N MET A 13 1.96 14.62 -2.85
CA MET A 13 1.35 14.97 -1.57
C MET A 13 1.66 16.43 -1.17
N PRO A 14 0.69 17.12 -0.52
CA PRO A 14 0.96 18.41 0.10
C PRO A 14 2.12 18.35 1.09
N ALA A 15 2.89 19.44 1.20
CA ALA A 15 4.04 19.51 2.11
C ALA A 15 3.65 19.36 3.60
N ASP A 16 2.39 19.67 3.95
CA ASP A 16 1.81 19.51 5.28
C ASP A 16 1.08 18.17 5.48
N ALA A 17 1.16 17.25 4.51
CA ALA A 17 0.58 15.92 4.62
C ALA A 17 1.17 15.15 5.80
N LYS A 18 0.32 14.33 6.42
CA LYS A 18 0.66 13.45 7.54
C LYS A 18 0.15 12.04 7.28
N GLY A 19 0.96 11.04 7.61
CA GLY A 19 0.56 9.65 7.51
C GLY A 19 1.73 8.69 7.38
N ASP A 20 1.41 7.45 7.04
CA ASP A 20 2.40 6.38 6.91
C ASP A 20 2.32 5.76 5.51
N VAL A 21 3.49 5.54 4.91
CA VAL A 21 3.66 4.90 3.60
C VAL A 21 4.46 3.62 3.80
N PHE A 22 3.87 2.49 3.41
CA PHE A 22 4.54 1.19 3.44
C PHE A 22 4.79 0.71 2.01
N ILE A 23 6.05 0.38 1.70
CA ILE A 23 6.43 -0.13 0.39
C ILE A 23 7.16 -1.46 0.58
N GLU A 24 6.59 -2.54 0.07
CA GLU A 24 7.22 -3.85 0.08
C GLU A 24 8.08 -4.06 -1.18
N VAL A 25 9.35 -4.38 -0.99
CA VAL A 25 10.33 -4.69 -2.03
C VAL A 25 11.00 -6.03 -1.78
N ALA A 26 11.76 -6.57 -2.74
CA ALA A 26 12.43 -7.86 -2.56
C ALA A 26 13.44 -7.80 -1.40
N ASP A 27 14.31 -6.79 -1.41
CA ASP A 27 15.39 -6.58 -0.45
C ASP A 27 15.84 -5.10 -0.45
N ALA A 28 16.89 -4.79 0.31
CA ALA A 28 17.40 -3.43 0.47
C ALA A 28 17.98 -2.81 -0.82
N ALA A 29 18.38 -3.61 -1.81
CA ALA A 29 18.92 -3.09 -3.07
C ALA A 29 17.81 -2.50 -3.97
N GLU A 30 16.56 -2.86 -3.70
CA GLU A 30 15.38 -2.40 -4.43
C GLU A 30 14.74 -1.14 -3.81
N GLU A 31 15.29 -0.63 -2.70
CA GLU A 31 14.86 0.64 -2.13
C GLU A 31 15.19 1.80 -3.09
N GLN A 32 14.23 2.70 -3.27
CA GLN A 32 14.40 3.88 -4.11
C GLN A 32 14.42 5.14 -3.24
N LYS A 33 15.15 6.15 -3.69
CA LYS A 33 15.06 7.47 -3.06
C LYS A 33 13.71 8.08 -3.43
N LEU A 34 12.86 8.31 -2.44
CA LEU A 34 11.58 8.99 -2.59
C LEU A 34 11.57 10.24 -1.73
N ASP A 35 11.17 11.36 -2.32
CA ASP A 35 10.97 12.60 -1.59
C ASP A 35 9.58 12.56 -0.94
N VAL A 36 9.55 12.46 0.39
CA VAL A 36 8.31 12.39 1.18
C VAL A 36 8.13 13.68 2.00
N PRO A 37 6.90 14.17 2.21
CA PRO A 37 6.64 15.27 3.12
C PRO A 37 7.14 14.97 4.55
N ALA A 38 7.56 16.00 5.29
CA ALA A 38 8.16 15.83 6.62
C ALA A 38 7.20 15.19 7.65
N GLY A 39 5.88 15.28 7.44
CA GLY A 39 4.87 14.64 8.27
C GLY A 39 4.56 13.19 7.90
N VAL A 40 5.21 12.65 6.87
CA VAL A 40 4.95 11.31 6.34
C VAL A 40 6.10 10.36 6.69
N ASN A 41 5.77 9.22 7.30
CA ASN A 41 6.75 8.18 7.61
C ASN A 41 6.79 7.16 6.47
N LEU A 42 7.92 7.07 5.76
CA LEU A 42 8.16 6.03 4.75
C LEU A 42 8.84 4.82 5.40
N THR A 43 8.20 3.65 5.29
CA THR A 43 8.74 2.37 5.76
C THR A 43 8.91 1.40 4.60
N TRP A 44 10.15 0.98 4.36
CA TRP A 44 10.48 -0.11 3.43
C TRP A 44 10.34 -1.45 4.14
N LEU A 45 9.62 -2.39 3.50
CA LEU A 45 9.44 -3.75 3.98
C LEU A 45 10.15 -4.70 3.03
N HIS A 46 11.17 -5.40 3.52
CA HIS A 46 11.91 -6.36 2.70
C HIS A 46 11.21 -7.71 2.72
N ARG A 47 10.69 -8.15 1.59
CA ARG A 47 9.97 -9.42 1.47
C ARG A 47 10.87 -10.61 1.81
N GLY A 48 12.11 -10.62 1.32
CA GLY A 48 12.97 -11.81 1.35
C GLY A 48 12.25 -13.00 0.69
N GLU A 49 12.24 -14.14 1.38
CA GLU A 49 11.57 -15.37 0.91
C GLU A 49 10.06 -15.43 1.21
N ARG A 50 9.49 -14.39 1.84
CA ARG A 50 8.07 -14.38 2.21
C ARG A 50 7.16 -14.23 0.99
N PRO A 51 5.91 -14.73 1.05
CA PRO A 51 4.88 -14.36 0.09
C PRO A 51 4.71 -12.85 -0.03
N ALA A 52 4.42 -12.38 -1.24
CA ALA A 52 4.16 -10.96 -1.49
C ALA A 52 2.98 -10.46 -0.64
N GLY A 53 3.18 -9.33 0.03
CA GLY A 53 2.20 -8.65 0.86
C GLY A 53 2.02 -9.21 2.26
N GLU A 54 2.69 -10.30 2.64
CA GLU A 54 2.60 -10.82 4.01
C GLU A 54 3.13 -9.80 5.02
N ALA A 55 4.31 -9.23 4.74
CA ALA A 55 4.91 -8.19 5.58
C ALA A 55 4.08 -6.91 5.55
N LEU A 56 3.55 -6.55 4.37
CA LEU A 56 2.71 -5.37 4.19
C LEU A 56 1.41 -5.45 5.00
N VAL A 57 0.72 -6.59 4.94
CA VAL A 57 -0.52 -6.82 5.70
C VAL A 57 -0.26 -6.78 7.21
N ALA A 58 0.85 -7.38 7.66
CA ALA A 58 1.23 -7.33 9.07
C ALA A 58 1.49 -5.88 9.54
N ALA A 59 2.26 -5.10 8.77
CA ALA A 59 2.57 -3.71 9.10
C ALA A 59 1.32 -2.82 9.15
N VAL A 60 0.44 -2.89 8.15
CA VAL A 60 -0.78 -2.07 8.12
C VAL A 60 -1.72 -2.39 9.28
N ARG A 61 -1.74 -3.64 9.75
CA ARG A 61 -2.58 -4.03 10.90
C ARG A 61 -2.14 -3.38 12.21
N THR A 62 -0.88 -2.97 12.35
CA THR A 62 -0.38 -2.30 13.56
C THR A 62 -0.57 -0.80 13.54
N VAL A 63 -0.99 -0.21 12.41
CA VAL A 63 -1.22 1.23 12.30
C VAL A 63 -2.50 1.61 13.03
N GLU A 64 -2.38 2.60 13.91
CA GLU A 64 -3.52 3.29 14.50
C GLU A 64 -3.91 4.48 13.62
N CYS A 65 -5.18 4.55 13.23
CA CYS A 65 -5.72 5.66 12.47
C CYS A 65 -7.17 5.93 12.87
N ASP A 66 -7.59 7.17 12.70
CA ASP A 66 -8.99 7.54 12.84
C ASP A 66 -9.74 7.23 11.53
N PRO A 67 -10.69 6.27 11.53
CA PRO A 67 -11.39 5.87 10.31
C PRO A 67 -12.27 6.98 9.72
N ALA A 68 -12.61 8.01 10.49
CA ALA A 68 -13.37 9.15 9.99
C ALA A 68 -12.52 10.12 9.15
N THR A 69 -11.21 10.12 9.33
CA THR A 69 -10.31 11.14 8.77
C THR A 69 -9.14 10.59 7.95
N VAL A 70 -8.85 9.29 8.02
CA VAL A 70 -7.80 8.67 7.20
C VAL A 70 -8.23 8.53 5.73
N GLN A 71 -7.34 8.80 4.78
CA GLN A 71 -7.49 8.39 3.38
C GLN A 71 -6.49 7.27 3.09
N VAL A 72 -6.90 6.23 2.37
CA VAL A 72 -6.06 5.05 2.16
C VAL A 72 -5.94 4.72 0.68
N PHE A 73 -4.69 4.54 0.24
CA PHE A 73 -4.31 4.16 -1.11
C PHE A 73 -3.56 2.82 -1.06
N VAL A 74 -4.05 1.79 -1.75
CA VAL A 74 -3.42 0.45 -1.76
C VAL A 74 -3.39 -0.12 -3.17
N HIS A 75 -2.20 -0.36 -3.68
CA HIS A 75 -1.97 -0.90 -5.01
C HIS A 75 -0.94 -2.03 -4.96
N GLY A 76 -1.23 -3.17 -5.59
CA GLY A 76 -0.33 -4.33 -5.50
C GLY A 76 -0.90 -5.64 -6.02
N GLU A 77 -0.40 -6.76 -5.49
CA GLU A 77 -0.87 -8.10 -5.85
C GLU A 77 -2.30 -8.34 -5.30
N ALA A 78 -3.17 -8.91 -6.12
CA ALA A 78 -4.60 -8.99 -5.87
C ALA A 78 -4.97 -9.76 -4.58
N GLY A 79 -4.19 -10.77 -4.21
CA GLY A 79 -4.33 -11.54 -2.98
C GLY A 79 -4.20 -10.65 -1.74
N PHE A 80 -3.04 -10.04 -1.51
CA PHE A 80 -2.86 -9.20 -0.32
C PHE A 80 -3.74 -7.95 -0.35
N VAL A 81 -4.03 -7.40 -1.54
CA VAL A 81 -4.94 -6.26 -1.71
C VAL A 81 -6.34 -6.60 -1.19
N LYS A 82 -6.82 -7.82 -1.46
CA LYS A 82 -8.11 -8.30 -0.93
C LYS A 82 -8.10 -8.37 0.59
N ASP A 83 -7.02 -8.84 1.20
CA ASP A 83 -6.89 -8.92 2.65
C ASP A 83 -6.84 -7.54 3.31
N LEU A 84 -6.09 -6.60 2.76
CA LEU A 84 -6.06 -5.20 3.20
C LEU A 84 -7.43 -4.55 3.05
N ARG A 85 -8.11 -4.74 1.92
CA ARG A 85 -9.46 -4.20 1.70
C ARG A 85 -10.45 -4.70 2.75
N ARG A 86 -10.41 -6.00 3.09
CA ARG A 86 -11.26 -6.57 4.13
C ARG A 86 -10.95 -5.93 5.49
N HIS A 87 -9.68 -5.87 5.87
CA HIS A 87 -9.27 -5.28 7.15
C HIS A 87 -9.70 -3.82 7.28
N LEU A 88 -9.39 -2.99 6.28
CA LEU A 88 -9.66 -1.56 6.31
C LEU A 88 -11.16 -1.24 6.31
N ARG A 89 -11.98 -2.03 5.60
CA ARG A 89 -13.44 -1.80 5.56
C ARG A 89 -14.19 -2.40 6.74
N LEU A 90 -13.91 -3.66 7.07
CA LEU A 90 -14.72 -4.41 8.02
C LEU A 90 -14.19 -4.27 9.45
N ASP A 91 -12.87 -4.36 9.62
CA ASP A 91 -12.28 -4.32 10.97
C ASP A 91 -12.08 -2.88 11.43
N ARG A 92 -11.64 -1.99 10.52
CA ARG A 92 -11.38 -0.57 10.82
C ARG A 92 -12.57 0.36 10.53
N GLY A 93 -13.57 -0.09 9.76
CA GLY A 93 -14.77 0.71 9.49
C GLY A 93 -14.57 1.89 8.54
N ILE A 94 -13.49 1.92 7.74
CA ILE A 94 -13.22 3.03 6.83
C ILE A 94 -14.22 3.01 5.66
N THR A 95 -14.85 4.15 5.40
CA THR A 95 -15.88 4.28 4.38
C THR A 95 -15.30 4.21 2.96
N ARG A 96 -16.16 3.92 1.99
CA ARG A 96 -15.74 3.55 0.62
C ARG A 96 -15.10 4.71 -0.13
N ASP A 97 -15.63 5.90 0.09
CA ASP A 97 -15.18 7.19 -0.44
C ASP A 97 -13.78 7.58 0.02
N ARG A 98 -13.26 6.94 1.08
CA ARG A 98 -11.93 7.19 1.63
C ARG A 98 -10.89 6.13 1.23
N LEU A 99 -11.29 5.15 0.43
CA LEU A 99 -10.46 4.02 0.02
C LEU A 99 -10.26 4.00 -1.50
N SER A 100 -9.01 4.17 -1.93
CA SER A 100 -8.56 3.86 -3.29
C SER A 100 -7.73 2.57 -3.25
N ILE A 101 -8.36 1.44 -3.57
CA ILE A 101 -7.72 0.12 -3.45
C ILE A 101 -7.84 -0.63 -4.76
N SER A 102 -6.73 -1.00 -5.39
CA SER A 102 -6.71 -1.71 -6.67
C SER A 102 -5.67 -2.84 -6.71
N GLY A 103 -6.08 -4.03 -7.13
CA GLY A 103 -5.16 -5.14 -7.42
C GLY A 103 -4.64 -4.99 -8.84
N TYR A 104 -3.34 -4.75 -9.00
CA TYR A 104 -2.70 -4.48 -10.30
C TYR A 104 -2.26 -5.75 -11.03
N TRP A 105 -1.96 -6.81 -10.29
CA TRP A 105 -1.50 -8.09 -10.84
C TRP A 105 -1.84 -9.22 -9.87
N ARG A 106 -1.73 -10.47 -10.31
CA ARG A 106 -1.99 -11.65 -9.47
C ARG A 106 -0.90 -12.68 -9.67
N LEU A 107 -0.36 -13.24 -8.59
CA LEU A 107 0.66 -14.27 -8.69
C LEU A 107 0.06 -15.52 -9.38
N GLY A 108 0.69 -15.98 -10.47
CA GLY A 108 0.26 -17.16 -11.23
C GLY A 108 -0.66 -16.90 -12.44
N HIS A 109 -0.95 -15.64 -12.78
CA HIS A 109 -1.63 -15.27 -14.02
C HIS A 109 -0.71 -14.37 -14.86
N ASN A 110 -0.27 -14.85 -16.03
CA ASN A 110 0.40 -14.02 -17.03
C ASN A 110 -0.62 -13.03 -17.64
N GLU A 111 -0.12 -11.88 -18.10
CA GLU A 111 -0.79 -10.58 -18.37
C GLU A 111 -2.10 -10.53 -19.17
N ASP A 112 -2.67 -11.64 -19.66
CA ASP A 112 -3.92 -11.62 -20.42
C ASP A 112 -5.14 -11.86 -19.54
N GLY A 113 -5.71 -10.75 -19.06
CA GLY A 113 -7.12 -10.69 -18.71
C GLY A 113 -7.39 -10.22 -17.29
N TRP A 114 -7.23 -8.92 -17.02
CA TRP A 114 -7.90 -8.33 -15.86
C TRP A 114 -8.16 -6.82 -15.94
N GLN A 115 -9.24 -6.47 -16.66
CA GLN A 115 -10.09 -5.31 -16.40
C GLN A 115 -11.53 -5.74 -16.76
N ALA A 116 -12.35 -6.06 -15.76
CA ALA A 116 -13.81 -6.14 -15.85
C ALA A 116 -14.41 -5.82 -14.48
#